data_AF-A0A6P0T477-F1
#
_entry.id   AF-A0A6P0T477-F1
#
_cell.length_a   1.000
_cell.length_b   1.000
_cell.length_c   1.000
_cell.angle_alpha   90.00
_cell.angle_beta   90.00
_cell.angle_gamma   90.00
#
_symmetry.space_group_name_H-M   'P 1'
#
loop_
_entity.id
_entity.type
_entity.pdbx_description
1 polymer ?
#
loop_
_entity_poly.entity_id
_entity_poly.type
_entity_poly.pdbx_seq_one_letter_code
_entity_poly.pdbx_strand_id
1 'polypeptide(L)' 'MTLTQEKTIADQVRADFPILHQDVNGKPLIYFDNAATAQKPVAVLDALRHYYEMDNAN' A
#
# COMPACT_ATOMS: atom_id res chain seq x y z
N MET A 1 17.80 23.29 19.68
CA MET A 1 16.38 23.38 19.25
C MET A 1 16.21 22.36 18.15
N THR A 2 15.70 21.17 18.48
CA THR A 2 15.51 20.10 17.51
C THR A 2 14.14 20.31 16.87
N LEU A 3 14.11 20.61 15.58
CA LEU A 3 12.86 20.65 14.82
C LEU A 3 12.44 19.19 14.59
N THR A 4 11.50 18.68 15.36
CA THR A 4 10.81 17.43 15.01
C THR A 4 9.91 17.73 13.82
N GLN A 5 10.27 17.18 12.66
CA GLN A 5 9.46 17.26 11.46
C GLN A 5 8.21 16.39 11.65
N GLU A 6 7.03 16.97 11.46
CA GLU A 6 5.79 16.23 11.54
C GLU A 6 5.75 15.14 10.46
N LYS A 7 5.28 13.94 10.84
CA LYS A 7 5.08 12.85 9.88
C LYS A 7 4.05 13.26 8.84
N THR A 8 4.41 13.16 7.58
CA THR A 8 3.47 13.38 6.48
C THR A 8 2.40 12.28 6.47
N ILE A 9 1.29 12.52 5.77
CA ILE A 9 0.29 11.45 5.54
C ILE A 9 0.92 10.23 4.85
N ALA A 10 1.88 10.45 3.95
CA ALA A 10 2.60 9.38 3.27
C ALA A 10 3.39 8.51 4.27
N ASP A 11 4.07 9.12 5.25
CA ASP A 11 4.80 8.39 6.29
C ASP A 11 3.87 7.57 7.19
N GLN A 12 2.62 8.00 7.34
CA GLN A 12 1.62 7.31 8.16
C GLN A 12 1.03 6.09 7.45
N VAL A 13 0.77 6.19 6.14
CA VAL A 13 0.02 5.16 5.39
C VAL A 13 0.89 4.26 4.50
N ARG A 14 2.17 4.58 4.28
CA ARG A 14 3.00 3.80 3.33
C ARG A 14 3.05 2.30 3.66
N ALA A 15 3.10 1.96 4.95
CA ALA A 15 3.14 0.57 5.41
C ALA A 15 1.87 -0.23 5.03
N ASP A 16 0.75 0.45 4.79
CA ASP A 16 -0.49 -0.19 4.37
C ASP A 16 -0.43 -0.70 2.93
N PHE A 17 0.57 -0.30 2.13
CA PHE A 17 0.73 -0.67 0.71
C PHE A 17 1.99 -1.53 0.51
N PRO A 18 1.90 -2.86 0.71
CA PRO A 18 3.07 -3.75 0.69
C PRO A 18 3.93 -3.66 -0.58
N ILE A 19 3.29 -3.42 -1.73
CA ILE A 19 3.99 -3.31 -3.02
C ILE A 19 5.05 -2.19 -3.02
N LEU A 20 4.85 -1.11 -2.23
CA LEU A 20 5.79 0.01 -2.15
C LEU A 20 7.08 -0.34 -1.38
N HIS A 21 7.19 -1.55 -0.82
CA HIS A 21 8.38 -2.07 -0.14
C HIS A 21 9.19 -3.04 -1.01
N GLN A 22 8.85 -3.18 -2.29
CA GLN A 22 9.58 -4.04 -3.22
C GLN A 22 10.81 -3.35 -3.82
N ASP A 23 11.79 -4.17 -4.19
CA ASP A 23 12.88 -3.77 -5.07
C ASP A 23 12.59 -4.17 -6.53
N VAL A 24 12.81 -3.24 -7.45
CA VAL A 24 12.69 -3.45 -8.89
C VAL A 24 14.01 -3.07 -9.54
N ASN A 25 14.61 -3.99 -10.32
CA ASN A 25 15.93 -3.80 -10.92
C ASN A 25 17.02 -3.44 -9.88
N GLY A 26 16.92 -4.04 -8.68
CA GLY A 26 17.86 -3.81 -7.57
C GLY A 26 17.76 -2.44 -6.90
N LYS A 27 16.63 -1.73 -7.06
CA LYS A 27 16.38 -0.41 -6.44
C LYS A 27 14.98 -0.37 -5.81
N PRO A 28 14.77 0.41 -4.73
CA PRO A 28 13.43 0.58 -4.15
C PRO A 28 12.42 1.11 -5.16
N LEU A 29 11.21 0.55 -5.15
CA LEU A 29 10.14 0.95 -6.04
C LEU A 29 9.68 2.40 -5.77
N ILE A 30 9.72 3.23 -6.82
CA ILE A 30 9.06 4.54 -6.88
C ILE A 30 7.96 4.46 -7.94
N TYR A 31 6.71 4.37 -7.49
CA TYR A 31 5.55 4.19 -8.36
C TYR A 31 4.85 5.53 -8.64
N PHE A 32 5.06 6.09 -9.84
CA PHE A 32 4.49 7.38 -10.27
C PHE A 32 3.35 7.25 -11.30
N ASP A 33 2.86 6.04 -11.54
CA ASP A 33 1.78 5.79 -12.51
C ASP A 33 0.40 5.63 -11.84
N ASN A 34 0.17 6.35 -10.75
CA ASN A 34 -1.09 6.26 -9.98
C ASN A 34 -2.32 6.71 -10.79
N ALA A 35 -2.12 7.52 -11.85
CA ALA A 35 -3.19 7.96 -12.73
C ALA A 35 -3.73 6.84 -13.64
N ALA A 36 -2.88 5.86 -14.00
CA ALA A 36 -3.33 4.67 -14.72
C ALA A 36 -4.04 3.69 -13.79
N THR A 37 -3.48 3.43 -12.61
CA THR A 37 -4.12 2.64 -11.55
C THR A 37 -3.48 2.90 -10.18
N ALA A 38 -4.27 2.78 -9.12
CA ALA A 38 -3.79 2.95 -7.74
C ALA A 38 -3.49 1.61 -7.06
N GLN A 39 -2.43 1.58 -6.26
CA GLN A 39 -2.11 0.45 -5.38
C GLN A 39 -3.17 0.27 -4.29
N LYS A 40 -3.32 -0.95 -3.79
CA LYS A 40 -4.36 -1.30 -2.82
C LYS A 40 -3.75 -1.45 -1.43
N PRO A 41 -4.36 -0.87 -0.39
CA PRO A 41 -3.92 -1.11 0.97
C PRO A 41 -4.31 -2.52 1.44
N VAL A 42 -3.63 -3.05 2.45
CA VAL A 42 -3.88 -4.39 3.02
C VAL A 42 -5.35 -4.61 3.38
N ALA A 43 -6.02 -3.62 3.98
CA ALA A 43 -7.42 -3.72 4.35
C ALA A 43 -8.35 -4.05 3.16
N VAL A 44 -8.06 -3.52 1.97
CA VAL A 44 -8.84 -3.84 0.75
C VAL A 44 -8.56 -5.26 0.27
N LEU A 45 -7.30 -5.71 0.36
CA LEU A 45 -6.91 -7.07 0.01
C LEU A 45 -7.55 -8.09 0.93
N ASP A 46 -7.59 -7.81 2.23
CA ASP A 46 -8.17 -8.68 3.24
C ASP A 46 -9.69 -8.79 3.09
N ALA A 47 -10.38 -7.68 2.78
CA ALA A 47 -11.81 -7.71 2.48
C ALA A 47 -12.12 -8.60 1.26
N LEU A 48 -11.31 -8.50 0.20
CA LEU A 48 -11.47 -9.35 -0.99
C LEU A 48 -11.18 -10.82 -0.68
N ARG A 49 -10.14 -11.09 0.12
CA ARG A 49 -9.81 -12.46 0.56
C ARG A 49 -10.96 -13.06 1.36
N HIS A 50 -11.47 -12.31 2.35
CA HIS A 50 -12.58 -12.75 3.20
C HIS A 50 -13.81 -13.14 2.38
N TYR A 51 -14.19 -12.31 1.41
CA TYR A 51 -15.32 -12.60 0.54
C TYR A 51 -15.17 -13.95 -0.17
N TYR A 52 -14.01 -14.24 -0.74
CA TYR A 52 -13.80 -15.51 -1.44
C TYR A 52 -13.67 -16.72 -0.51
N GLU A 53 -13.18 -16.52 0.71
CA GLU A 53 -13.03 -17.61 1.68
C GLU A 53 -14.34 -17.96 2.38
N MET A 54 -15.21 -16.98 2.62
CA MET A 54 -16.34 -17.12 3.54
C MET A 54 -17.72 -16.89 2.87
N ASP A 55 -17.79 -16.05 1.84
CA ASP A 55 -19.06 -15.54 1.32
C ASP A 55 -19.39 -16.00 -0.12
N ASN A 56 -18.38 -16.37 -0.92
CA ASN A 56 -18.58 -16.76 -2.31
C ASN A 56 -19.19 -18.18 -2.42
N ALA A 57 -20.48 -18.24 -2.78
CA ALA A 57 -21.28 -19.47 -2.81
C ALA A 57 -21.95 -19.75 -4.18
N ASN A 58 -21.35 -19.29 -5.28
CA ASN A 58 -21.84 -19.49 -6.65
C ASN A 58 -21.13 -20.65 -7.36
#